data_AF-M3AUI5-F1
#
_entry.id   AF-M3AUI5-F1
#
_cell.length_a   1.000
_cell.length_b   1.000
_cell.length_c   1.000
_cell.angle_alpha   90.00
_cell.angle_beta   90.00
_cell.angle_gamma   90.00
#
_symmetry.space_group_name_H-M   'P 1'
#
loop_
_entity.id
_entity.type
_entity.pdbx_description
1 polymer ?
#
loop_
_entity_poly.entity_id
_entity_poly.type
_entity_poly.pdbx_seq_one_letter_code
_entity_poly.pdbx_strand_id
1 'polypeptide(L)'
;VDASYDGQYFYPKPTSNFELDSYLGRWYQVAGTLAPTAGCRCISADCSLNDNGTVNVRNGCEIEGKKITIQGTATPVSPSAGYGHVGVLRVQFPGQSAPHYCPGPNCIVQDIGAESSGSGCDVDAENDDDAFAIVQTSNFTTLFILS
;
A
#
# COMPACT_ATOMS: atom_id res chain seq x y z
N VAL A 1 -10.82 -9.30 12.14
CA VAL A 1 -10.58 -8.67 10.82
C VAL A 1 -11.52 -9.31 9.82
N ASP A 2 -12.24 -8.51 9.03
CA ASP A 2 -13.09 -9.02 7.96
C ASP A 2 -12.24 -9.54 6.80
N ALA A 3 -12.76 -10.55 6.09
CA ALA A 3 -12.06 -11.18 4.98
C ALA A 3 -12.98 -11.45 3.79
N SER A 4 -12.42 -11.37 2.59
CA SER A 4 -13.01 -11.79 1.32
C SER A 4 -12.45 -13.16 0.91
N TYR A 5 -13.23 -13.98 0.20
CA TYR A 5 -12.83 -15.31 -0.27
C TYR A 5 -12.98 -15.40 -1.80
N ASP A 6 -11.91 -15.78 -2.50
CA ASP A 6 -11.90 -15.86 -3.98
C ASP A 6 -12.28 -17.25 -4.53
N GLY A 7 -12.72 -18.17 -3.66
CA GLY A 7 -12.94 -19.57 -4.02
C GLY A 7 -11.73 -20.48 -3.75
N GLN A 8 -10.58 -19.91 -3.37
CA GLN A 8 -9.38 -20.67 -3.01
C GLN A 8 -8.68 -20.14 -1.76
N TYR A 9 -8.57 -18.82 -1.60
CA TYR A 9 -7.84 -18.16 -0.52
C TYR A 9 -8.65 -17.03 0.11
N PHE A 10 -8.35 -16.75 1.38
CA PHE A 10 -8.89 -15.59 2.09
C PHE A 10 -7.95 -14.40 1.96
N TYR A 11 -8.53 -13.21 1.83
CA TYR A 11 -7.83 -11.94 1.74
C TYR A 11 -8.43 -10.96 2.73
N PRO A 12 -7.65 -9.99 3.24
CA PRO A 12 -8.21 -8.87 3.99
C PRO A 12 -9.29 -8.19 3.16
N LYS A 13 -10.38 -7.77 3.80
CA LYS A 13 -11.42 -6.99 3.12
C LYS A 13 -10.91 -5.56 2.90
N PRO A 14 -10.87 -5.05 1.64
CA PRO A 14 -10.50 -3.67 1.38
C PRO A 14 -11.59 -2.70 1.85
N THR A 15 -11.22 -1.45 2.07
CA THR A 15 -12.19 -0.38 2.29
C THR A 15 -12.96 -0.03 1.01
N SER A 16 -14.18 0.46 1.16
CA SER A 16 -15.02 0.90 0.04
C SER A 16 -14.83 2.36 -0.36
N ASN A 17 -14.13 3.16 0.46
CA ASN A 17 -13.89 4.60 0.22
C ASN A 17 -12.50 4.91 -0.35
N PHE A 18 -11.79 3.91 -0.88
CA PHE A 18 -10.46 4.14 -1.43
C PHE A 18 -10.55 4.87 -2.78
N GLU A 19 -9.91 6.04 -2.85
CA GLU A 19 -9.63 6.76 -4.07
C GLU A 19 -8.12 6.79 -4.31
N LEU A 20 -7.67 6.49 -5.53
CA LEU A 20 -6.24 6.35 -5.80
C LEU A 20 -5.50 7.68 -5.62
N ASP A 21 -6.08 8.77 -6.09
CA ASP A 21 -5.45 10.09 -6.08
C ASP A 21 -5.15 10.57 -4.65
N SER A 22 -6.09 10.36 -3.71
CA SER A 22 -5.87 10.72 -2.29
C SER A 22 -4.83 9.84 -1.58
N TYR A 23 -4.44 8.70 -2.18
CA TYR A 23 -3.44 7.79 -1.63
C TYR A 23 -2.02 8.08 -2.15
N LEU A 24 -1.88 8.94 -3.16
CA LEU A 24 -0.57 9.37 -3.66
C LEU A 24 0.14 10.26 -2.63
N GLY A 25 1.45 10.45 -2.82
CA GLY A 25 2.29 11.20 -1.90
C GLY A 25 3.12 10.30 -0.99
N ARG A 26 3.66 10.89 0.08
CA ARG A 26 4.53 10.19 1.04
C ARG A 26 3.73 9.68 2.24
N TRP A 27 4.04 8.44 2.61
CA TRP A 27 3.58 7.78 3.82
C TRP A 27 4.75 7.39 4.70
N TYR A 28 4.60 7.51 6.02
CA TYR A 28 5.52 7.02 7.04
C TYR A 28 4.92 5.82 7.77
N GLN A 29 5.69 4.75 7.93
CA GLN A 29 5.23 3.61 8.71
C GLN A 29 5.36 3.92 10.21
N VAL A 30 4.23 4.17 10.86
CA VAL A 30 4.17 4.48 12.30
C VAL A 30 4.04 3.24 13.17
N ALA A 31 3.44 2.17 12.64
CA ALA A 31 3.33 0.87 13.29
C ALA A 31 3.11 -0.26 12.27
N GLY A 32 3.20 -1.51 12.72
CA GLY A 32 2.98 -2.67 11.86
C GLY A 32 3.52 -3.96 12.47
N THR A 33 3.37 -5.06 11.75
CA THR A 33 4.06 -6.31 12.09
C THR A 33 5.50 -6.30 11.57
N LEU A 34 6.29 -7.30 11.96
CA LEU A 34 7.67 -7.46 11.49
C LEU A 34 7.70 -7.65 9.97
N ALA A 35 8.00 -6.57 9.27
CA ALA A 35 8.25 -6.53 7.84
C ALA A 35 9.75 -6.74 7.54
N PRO A 36 10.14 -6.96 6.28
CA PRO A 36 11.56 -7.00 5.86
C PRO A 36 12.35 -5.70 6.12
N THR A 37 11.75 -4.70 6.78
CA THR A 37 12.37 -3.48 7.31
C THR A 37 12.84 -3.63 8.76
N ALA A 38 12.93 -4.85 9.29
CA ALA A 38 13.43 -5.09 10.66
C ALA A 38 14.82 -4.44 10.87
N GLY A 39 14.94 -3.58 11.88
CA GLY A 39 16.16 -2.82 12.18
C GLY A 39 16.29 -1.48 11.46
N CYS A 40 15.37 -1.14 10.54
CA CYS A 40 15.26 0.19 9.97
C CYS A 40 14.60 1.18 10.94
N ARG A 41 14.92 2.47 10.77
CA ARG A 41 14.14 3.61 11.28
C ARG A 41 13.70 4.50 10.13
N CYS A 42 12.83 5.47 10.39
CA CYS A 42 12.38 6.46 9.40
C CYS A 42 11.85 5.77 8.12
N ILE A 43 11.04 4.73 8.28
CA ILE A 43 10.51 3.94 7.17
C ILE A 43 9.45 4.78 6.46
N SER A 44 9.59 4.93 5.15
CA SER A 44 8.67 5.69 4.31
C SER A 44 8.36 4.97 3.00
N ALA A 45 7.24 5.34 2.38
CA ALA A 45 6.85 4.97 1.03
C ALA A 45 6.39 6.21 0.27
N ASP A 46 7.04 6.53 -0.85
CA ASP A 46 6.56 7.55 -1.78
C ASP A 46 5.76 6.86 -2.90
N CYS A 47 4.50 7.23 -3.04
CA CYS A 47 3.55 6.71 -4.03
C CYS A 47 3.29 7.76 -5.11
N SER A 48 3.55 7.43 -6.38
CA SER A 48 3.31 8.35 -7.50
C SER A 48 2.67 7.64 -8.69
N LEU A 49 1.73 8.29 -9.37
CA LEU A 49 1.05 7.73 -10.54
C LEU A 49 1.98 7.67 -11.76
N ASN A 50 1.96 6.56 -12.50
CA ASN A 50 2.60 6.41 -13.81
C ASN A 50 1.57 6.63 -14.94
N ASP A 51 2.04 7.02 -16.13
CA ASP A 51 1.20 7.25 -17.32
C ASP A 51 0.33 6.03 -17.73
N ASN A 52 0.75 4.83 -17.36
CA ASN A 52 0.05 3.58 -17.66
C ASN A 52 -1.00 3.17 -16.60
N GLY A 53 -1.28 4.04 -15.62
CA GLY A 53 -2.24 3.80 -14.54
C GLY A 53 -1.73 2.87 -13.42
N THR A 54 -0.45 2.49 -13.43
CA THR A 54 0.20 1.84 -12.28
C THR A 54 0.76 2.90 -11.33
N VAL A 55 1.07 2.50 -10.09
CA VAL A 55 1.70 3.38 -9.10
C VAL A 55 3.15 2.98 -8.95
N ASN A 56 4.05 3.95 -9.09
CA ASN A 56 5.42 3.80 -8.66
C ASN A 56 5.49 3.88 -7.13
N VAL A 57 6.16 2.91 -6.50
CA VAL A 57 6.31 2.83 -5.05
C VAL A 57 7.79 2.89 -4.71
N ARG A 58 8.22 3.95 -4.04
CA ARG A 58 9.60 4.10 -3.57
C ARG A 58 9.63 3.97 -2.05
N ASN A 59 10.09 2.83 -1.57
CA ASN A 59 10.31 2.62 -0.15
C ASN A 59 11.67 3.16 0.27
N GLY A 60 11.73 3.78 1.44
CA GLY A 60 12.94 4.29 2.06
C GLY A 60 13.04 3.88 3.52
N CYS A 61 14.26 3.72 4.02
CA CYS A 61 14.51 3.58 5.45
C CYS A 61 15.95 4.01 5.80
N GLU A 62 16.24 4.14 7.10
CA GLU A 62 17.58 4.37 7.62
C GLU A 62 18.10 3.14 8.40
N ILE A 63 19.30 2.67 8.04
CA ILE A 63 20.05 1.63 8.76
C ILE A 63 21.43 2.19 9.07
N GLU A 64 21.84 2.18 10.34
CA GLU A 64 23.16 2.66 10.78
C GLU A 64 23.52 4.07 10.29
N GLY A 65 22.53 4.99 10.26
CA GLY A 65 22.73 6.36 9.79
C GLY A 65 22.77 6.51 8.26
N LYS A 66 22.59 5.43 7.50
CA LYS A 66 22.56 5.44 6.03
C LYS A 66 21.15 5.26 5.52
N LYS A 67 20.73 6.14 4.61
CA LYS A 67 19.48 6.00 3.88
C LYS A 67 19.62 4.92 2.81
N ILE A 68 18.69 3.98 2.81
CA ILE A 68 18.54 2.96 1.76
C ILE A 68 17.15 3.10 1.14
N THR A 69 17.05 2.82 -0.16
CA THR A 69 15.80 2.91 -0.89
C THR A 69 15.65 1.76 -1.86
N ILE A 70 14.40 1.35 -2.12
CA ILE A 70 14.04 0.41 -3.17
C ILE A 70 12.81 0.92 -3.90
N GLN A 71 12.79 0.76 -5.22
CA GLN A 71 11.68 1.18 -6.06
C GLN A 71 10.96 -0.05 -6.62
N GLY A 72 9.65 -0.01 -6.65
CA GLY A 72 8.78 -1.06 -7.14
C GLY A 72 7.56 -0.47 -7.86
N THR A 73 6.65 -1.35 -8.26
CA THR A 73 5.43 -0.99 -8.98
C THR A 73 4.24 -1.63 -8.31
N ALA A 74 3.19 -0.85 -8.06
CA ALA A 74 1.89 -1.34 -7.63
C ALA A 74 0.90 -1.26 -8.78
N THR A 75 0.35 -2.41 -9.16
CA THR A 75 -0.65 -2.52 -10.22
C THR A 75 -2.01 -2.73 -9.59
N PRO A 76 -3.01 -1.87 -9.87
CA PRO A 76 -4.39 -2.10 -9.44
C PRO A 76 -4.90 -3.46 -9.94
N VAL A 77 -5.57 -4.21 -9.06
CA VAL A 77 -6.20 -5.46 -9.46
C VAL A 77 -7.58 -5.17 -10.05
N SER A 78 -7.92 -5.83 -11.15
CA SER A 78 -9.23 -5.64 -11.80
C SER A 78 -10.38 -5.91 -10.82
N PRO A 79 -11.41 -5.06 -10.74
CA PRO A 79 -12.61 -5.30 -9.94
C PRO A 79 -13.29 -6.65 -10.26
N SER A 80 -13.20 -7.09 -11.52
CA SER A 80 -13.76 -8.36 -11.97
C SER A 80 -13.05 -9.59 -11.42
N ALA A 81 -11.90 -9.43 -10.76
CA ALA A 81 -11.14 -10.53 -10.16
C ALA A 81 -11.70 -10.96 -8.78
N GLY A 82 -12.68 -10.25 -8.22
CA GLY A 82 -13.38 -10.67 -7.00
C GLY A 82 -12.67 -10.32 -5.68
N TYR A 83 -11.62 -9.51 -5.71
CA TYR A 83 -10.88 -9.09 -4.51
C TYR A 83 -11.38 -7.79 -3.86
N GLY A 84 -12.31 -7.09 -4.53
CA GLY A 84 -12.77 -5.76 -4.16
C GLY A 84 -12.70 -4.82 -5.36
N HIS A 85 -13.43 -3.70 -5.29
CA HIS A 85 -13.51 -2.74 -6.39
C HIS A 85 -12.34 -1.74 -6.42
N VAL A 86 -11.78 -1.40 -5.26
CA VAL A 86 -10.78 -0.34 -5.07
C VAL A 86 -9.82 -0.72 -3.93
N GLY A 87 -8.65 -0.06 -3.83
CA GLY A 87 -7.71 -0.26 -2.72
C GLY A 87 -6.98 -1.61 -2.71
N VAL A 88 -7.00 -2.34 -3.83
CA VAL A 88 -6.42 -3.67 -3.97
C VAL A 88 -5.35 -3.65 -5.05
N LEU A 89 -4.10 -3.83 -4.64
CA LEU A 89 -2.94 -3.72 -5.51
C LEU A 89 -2.05 -4.97 -5.46
N ARG A 90 -1.34 -5.21 -6.56
CA ARG A 90 -0.17 -6.08 -6.62
C ARG A 90 1.09 -5.22 -6.66
N VAL A 91 1.83 -5.21 -5.55
CA VAL A 91 3.12 -4.54 -5.40
C VAL A 91 4.25 -5.50 -5.71
N GLN A 92 5.20 -5.07 -6.54
CA GLN A 92 6.33 -5.87 -6.98
C GLN A 92 7.63 -5.06 -6.90
N PHE A 93 8.64 -5.60 -6.22
CA PHE A 93 9.99 -5.02 -6.17
C PHE A 93 11.00 -5.86 -6.99
N PRO A 94 12.13 -5.26 -7.41
CA PRO A 94 13.23 -5.97 -8.06
C PRO A 94 13.72 -7.16 -7.23
N GLY A 95 13.92 -8.31 -7.88
CA GLY A 95 14.42 -9.52 -7.22
C GLY A 95 13.38 -10.30 -6.39
N GLN A 96 12.17 -9.77 -6.22
CA GLN A 96 11.09 -10.49 -5.55
C GLN A 96 10.50 -11.55 -6.51
N SER A 97 10.51 -12.82 -6.11
CA SER A 97 9.80 -13.86 -6.85
C SER A 97 8.29 -13.67 -6.70
N ALA A 98 7.53 -13.92 -7.76
CA ALA A 98 6.08 -14.01 -7.64
C ALA A 98 5.73 -15.11 -6.62
N PRO A 99 4.80 -14.86 -5.68
CA PRO A 99 4.45 -15.85 -4.69
C PRO A 99 3.85 -17.09 -5.39
N HIS A 100 4.44 -18.25 -5.14
CA HIS A 100 3.97 -19.53 -5.70
C HIS A 100 2.61 -19.97 -5.10
N TYR A 101 2.25 -19.40 -3.95
CA TYR A 101 1.00 -19.65 -3.22
C TYR A 101 0.27 -18.32 -3.03
N CYS A 102 -1.05 -18.29 -3.25
CA CYS A 102 -1.88 -17.08 -3.23
C CYS A 102 -1.41 -16.00 -4.21
N PRO A 103 -1.57 -16.21 -5.53
CA PRO A 103 -1.13 -15.25 -6.54
C PRO A 103 -1.99 -13.97 -6.53
N GLY A 104 -2.98 -13.81 -5.66
CA GLY A 104 -3.83 -12.62 -5.59
C GLY A 104 -3.08 -11.32 -5.21
N PRO A 105 -3.80 -10.27 -4.79
CA PRO A 105 -3.18 -9.02 -4.33
C PRO A 105 -2.25 -9.25 -3.13
N ASN A 106 -1.30 -8.36 -2.93
CA ASN A 106 -0.40 -8.37 -1.77
C ASN A 106 -0.30 -7.01 -1.07
N CYS A 107 -1.11 -6.05 -1.50
CA CYS A 107 -1.31 -4.77 -0.84
C CYS A 107 -2.80 -4.47 -0.86
N ILE A 108 -3.43 -4.54 0.31
CA ILE A 108 -4.86 -4.33 0.48
C ILE A 108 -5.05 -3.21 1.50
N VAL A 109 -5.64 -2.09 1.07
CA VAL A 109 -5.98 -0.95 1.93
C VAL A 109 -7.30 -1.24 2.60
N GLN A 110 -7.27 -1.44 3.91
CA GLN A 110 -8.43 -1.84 4.73
C GLN A 110 -9.15 -0.65 5.34
N ASP A 111 -8.46 0.47 5.51
CA ASP A 111 -9.01 1.74 5.95
C ASP A 111 -8.11 2.87 5.47
N ILE A 112 -8.72 4.02 5.20
CA ILE A 112 -8.03 5.23 4.78
C ILE A 112 -8.85 6.44 5.20
N GLY A 113 -8.19 7.37 5.88
CA GLY A 113 -8.66 8.74 6.03
C GLY A 113 -7.63 9.62 5.37
N ALA A 114 -7.84 9.97 4.11
CA ALA A 114 -7.04 10.94 3.38
C ALA A 114 -8.02 11.71 2.50
N GLU A 115 -8.16 13.01 2.75
CA GLU A 115 -9.15 13.84 2.08
C GLU A 115 -8.61 14.36 0.76
N SER A 116 -9.27 14.04 -0.35
CA SER A 116 -9.09 14.71 -1.64
C SER A 116 -9.95 15.97 -1.76
N SER A 117 -10.64 16.39 -0.69
CA SER A 117 -11.66 17.45 -0.70
C SER A 117 -11.10 18.89 -0.58
N GLY A 118 -9.78 19.06 -0.56
CA GLY A 118 -9.14 20.36 -0.74
C GLY A 118 -9.35 20.90 -2.16
N SER A 119 -10.04 22.03 -2.31
CA SER A 119 -10.08 22.79 -3.58
C SER A 119 -8.70 23.39 -3.88
N GLY A 120 -7.77 22.61 -4.44
CA GLY A 120 -6.42 23.06 -4.78
C GLY A 120 -5.59 21.99 -5.51
N CYS A 121 -4.35 22.33 -5.88
CA CYS A 121 -3.36 21.42 -6.45
C CYS A 121 -2.61 20.58 -5.39
N ASP A 122 -3.14 20.55 -4.16
CA ASP A 122 -2.56 19.92 -2.97
C ASP A 122 -3.52 18.83 -2.44
N VAL A 123 -3.78 17.77 -3.23
CA VAL A 123 -4.85 16.76 -2.99
C VAL A 123 -4.33 15.35 -2.68
N ASP A 124 -3.12 15.26 -2.13
CA ASP A 124 -2.40 14.01 -1.89
C ASP A 124 -2.12 13.84 -0.39
N ALA A 125 -1.90 12.61 0.09
CA ALA A 125 -1.62 12.30 1.50
C ALA A 125 -0.41 13.07 2.07
N GLU A 126 0.48 13.58 1.22
CA GLU A 126 1.60 14.42 1.62
C GLU A 126 1.16 15.78 2.24
N ASN A 127 -0.04 16.26 1.93
CA ASN A 127 -0.53 17.58 2.36
C ASN A 127 -1.69 17.53 3.37
N ASP A 128 -2.10 16.33 3.79
CA ASP A 128 -3.16 16.13 4.78
C ASP A 128 -2.55 15.66 6.11
N ASP A 129 -2.46 16.58 7.08
CA ASP A 129 -1.84 16.34 8.40
C ASP A 129 -2.57 15.27 9.24
N ASP A 130 -3.82 14.94 8.89
CA ASP A 130 -4.62 13.91 9.55
C ASP A 130 -4.67 12.60 8.73
N ALA A 131 -3.88 12.50 7.65
CA ALA A 131 -3.89 11.36 6.77
C ALA A 131 -3.45 10.06 7.48
N PHE A 132 -4.20 8.98 7.26
CA PHE A 132 -3.79 7.65 7.69
C PHE A 132 -4.21 6.57 6.68
N ALA A 133 -3.47 5.46 6.67
CA ALA A 133 -3.88 4.26 5.96
C ALA A 133 -3.52 2.98 6.73
N ILE A 134 -4.41 2.00 6.66
CA ILE A 134 -4.20 0.66 7.20
C ILE A 134 -4.06 -0.31 6.02
N VAL A 135 -2.89 -0.93 5.89
CA VAL A 135 -2.56 -1.78 4.73
C VAL A 135 -2.11 -3.15 5.18
N GLN A 136 -2.61 -4.21 4.55
CA GLN A 136 -2.27 -5.58 4.92
C GLN A 136 -1.99 -6.47 3.71
N THR A 137 -1.13 -7.49 3.88
CA THR A 137 -0.86 -8.52 2.87
C THR A 137 -1.93 -9.61 2.84
N SER A 138 -2.01 -10.34 1.71
CA SER A 138 -3.02 -11.38 1.46
C SER A 138 -3.06 -12.53 2.47
N ASN A 139 -1.93 -12.84 3.11
CA ASN A 139 -1.81 -13.92 4.08
C ASN A 139 -1.98 -13.47 5.55
N PHE A 140 -2.40 -12.22 5.78
CA PHE A 140 -2.59 -11.64 7.13
C PHE A 140 -1.32 -11.59 8.00
N THR A 141 -0.13 -11.80 7.42
CA THR A 141 1.12 -11.79 8.21
C THR A 141 1.72 -10.40 8.33
N THR A 142 1.49 -9.54 7.35
CA THR A 142 2.12 -8.22 7.28
C THR A 142 1.06 -7.13 7.34
N LEU A 143 1.14 -6.30 8.37
CA LEU A 143 0.31 -5.12 8.59
C LEU A 143 1.20 -3.88 8.59
N PHE A 144 0.74 -2.82 7.94
CA PHE A 144 1.31 -1.48 7.97
C PHE A 144 0.25 -0.49 8.44
N ILE A 145 0.63 0.36 9.39
CA ILE A 145 -0.13 1.55 9.76
C ILE A 145 0.71 2.74 9.29
N LEU A 146 0.11 3.54 8.42
CA LEU A 146 0.74 4.64 7.71
C LEU A 146 0.11 5.98 8.13
N SER A 147 0.94 7.03 8.15
CA SER A 147 0.59 8.43 8.42
C SER A 147 1.58 9.37 7.74
#